data_AF-A0A218WSI4-F1
#
_entry.id   AF-A0A218WSI4-F1
#
_cell.length_a   1.000
_cell.length_b   1.000
_cell.length_c   1.000
_cell.angle_alpha   90.00
_cell.angle_beta   90.00
_cell.angle_gamma   90.00
#
_symmetry.space_group_name_H-M   'P 1'
#
loop_
_entity.id
_entity.type
_entity.pdbx_description
1 polymer ?
#
loop_
_entity_poly.entity_id
_entity_poly.type
_entity_poly.pdbx_seq_one_letter_code
_entity_poly.pdbx_strand_id
1 'polypeptide(L)'
;MRGYPEAPELPPLLDTCYDLEDCEYVELPRIVINFKRANVTLDPSGVIWRESNSQVCLAFSGNTDQKDDQIIIGSTQQSKLDILYDVKSKRVGFGRGSCGI
;
A
#
# COMPACT_ATOMS: atom_id res chain seq x y z
N MET A 1 -12.02 2.52 4.18
CA MET A 1 -12.32 3.96 3.94
C MET A 1 -13.76 4.20 4.37
N ARG A 2 -14.06 5.24 5.15
CA ARG A 2 -15.43 5.50 5.63
C ARG A 2 -16.17 6.39 4.64
N GLY A 3 -17.46 6.15 4.45
CA GLY A 3 -18.31 6.98 3.60
C GLY A 3 -18.28 6.64 2.11
N TYR A 4 -17.67 5.52 1.72
CA TYR A 4 -17.68 5.02 0.34
C TYR A 4 -18.49 3.73 0.25
N PRO A 5 -19.26 3.51 -0.83
CA PRO A 5 -19.92 2.23 -1.09
C PRO A 5 -18.91 1.08 -1.16
N GLU A 6 -19.25 -0.04 -0.53
CA GLU A 6 -18.45 -1.27 -0.65
C GLU A 6 -18.62 -1.88 -2.04
N ALA A 7 -17.53 -2.43 -2.58
CA ALA A 7 -17.53 -3.20 -3.82
C ALA A 7 -17.19 -4.67 -3.52
N PRO A 8 -17.48 -5.60 -4.45
CA PRO A 8 -17.03 -6.98 -4.32
C PRO A 8 -15.52 -7.09 -4.11
N GLU A 9 -15.10 -8.11 -3.35
CA GLU A 9 -13.69 -8.47 -3.21
C GLU A 9 -13.05 -8.82 -4.56
N LEU A 10 -11.74 -8.62 -4.66
CA LEU A 10 -10.93 -9.02 -5.81
C LEU A 10 -10.05 -10.22 -5.42
N PRO A 11 -10.53 -11.45 -5.64
CA PRO A 11 -9.78 -12.64 -5.32
C PRO A 11 -8.53 -12.77 -6.21
N PRO A 12 -7.47 -13.41 -5.70
CA PRO A 12 -7.43 -14.13 -4.44
C PRO A 12 -6.92 -13.33 -3.23
N LEU A 13 -6.67 -12.01 -3.36
CA LEU A 13 -5.88 -11.26 -2.38
C LEU A 13 -6.58 -10.08 -1.71
N LEU A 14 -7.51 -9.40 -2.37
CA LEU A 14 -8.00 -8.10 -1.89
C LEU A 14 -9.45 -8.23 -1.39
N ASP A 15 -9.62 -8.14 -0.08
CA ASP A 15 -10.91 -8.31 0.61
C ASP A 15 -11.65 -6.98 0.88
N THR A 16 -10.93 -5.85 0.83
CA THR A 16 -11.45 -4.54 1.21
C THR A 16 -11.50 -3.61 0.01
N CYS A 17 -12.66 -3.58 -0.66
CA CYS A 17 -12.88 -2.87 -1.91
C CYS A 17 -14.05 -1.87 -1.84
N TYR A 18 -13.97 -0.81 -2.64
CA TYR A 18 -14.94 0.27 -2.70
C TYR A 18 -15.28 0.61 -4.15
N ASP A 19 -16.53 1.03 -4.37
CA ASP A 19 -16.98 1.62 -5.62
C ASP A 19 -16.90 3.15 -5.51
N LEU A 20 -16.10 3.74 -6.39
CA LEU A 20 -15.77 5.16 -6.42
C LEU A 20 -16.24 5.84 -7.72
N GLU A 21 -17.14 5.24 -8.50
CA GLU A 21 -17.59 5.77 -9.81
C GLU A 21 -18.08 7.23 -9.72
N ASP A 22 -18.89 7.55 -8.72
CA ASP A 22 -19.47 8.89 -8.51
C ASP A 22 -18.70 9.76 -7.49
N CYS A 23 -17.47 9.37 -7.12
CA CYS A 23 -16.68 10.09 -6.13
C CYS A 23 -15.70 11.07 -6.79
N GLU A 24 -16.05 12.37 -6.79
CA GLU A 24 -15.16 13.42 -7.32
C GLU A 24 -13.87 13.58 -6.49
N TYR A 25 -13.98 13.47 -5.17
CA TYR A 25 -12.85 13.56 -4.23
C TYR A 25 -12.79 12.33 -3.34
N VAL A 26 -11.67 11.62 -3.41
CA VAL A 26 -11.41 10.41 -2.63
C VAL A 26 -10.35 10.69 -1.58
N GLU A 27 -10.74 10.63 -0.31
CA GLU A 27 -9.82 10.70 0.82
C GLU A 27 -9.22 9.31 1.09
N LEU A 28 -7.94 9.18 0.74
CA LEU A 28 -7.19 7.95 0.97
C LEU A 28 -6.59 7.93 2.39
N PRO A 29 -6.55 6.76 3.05
CA PRO A 29 -5.97 6.67 4.37
C PRO A 29 -4.47 6.90 4.31
N ARG A 30 -3.95 7.68 5.26
CA ARG A 30 -2.51 7.84 5.45
C ARG A 30 -1.96 6.61 6.16
N ILE A 31 -1.08 5.87 5.48
CA ILE A 31 -0.40 4.70 6.05
C ILE A 31 1.09 5.02 6.29
N VAL A 32 1.57 4.69 7.49
CA VAL A 32 2.97 4.86 7.90
C VAL A 32 3.50 3.54 8.45
N ILE A 33 4.57 3.03 7.86
CA ILE A 33 5.31 1.88 8.38
C ILE A 33 6.37 2.42 9.35
N ASN A 34 6.21 2.08 10.63
CA ASN A 34 7.12 2.53 11.68
C ASN A 34 8.20 1.48 11.92
N PHE A 35 9.44 1.84 11.58
CA PHE A 35 10.63 1.09 11.96
C PHE A 35 11.29 1.76 13.18
N LYS A 36 12.11 1.01 13.91
CA LYS A 36 12.82 1.50 15.11
C LYS A 36 13.57 2.84 14.93
N ARG A 37 13.99 3.17 13.71
CA ARG A 37 14.78 4.38 13.39
C ARG A 37 14.27 5.15 12.17
N ALA A 38 13.11 4.80 11.63
CA ALA A 38 12.58 5.44 10.42
C ALA A 38 11.07 5.28 10.34
N ASN A 39 10.38 6.31 9.85
CA ASN A 39 8.97 6.25 9.52
C ASN A 39 8.82 6.39 8.01
N VAL A 40 8.25 5.37 7.38
CA VAL A 40 8.05 5.34 5.93
C VAL A 40 6.58 5.58 5.66
N THR A 41 6.25 6.78 5.19
CA THR A 41 4.88 7.08 4.71
C THR A 41 4.74 6.56 3.30
N LEU A 42 3.70 5.78 3.04
CA LEU A 42 3.42 5.27 1.70
C LEU A 42 2.82 6.37 0.82
N ASP A 43 3.17 6.38 -0.46
CA ASP A 43 2.43 7.16 -1.47
C ASP A 43 1.02 6.57 -1.61
N PRO A 44 0.01 7.38 -1.99
CA PRO A 44 -1.30 6.86 -2.38
C PRO A 44 -1.26 5.64 -3.30
N SER A 45 -0.34 5.58 -4.28
CA SER A 45 -0.19 4.42 -5.16
C SER A 45 0.29 3.14 -4.46
N GLY A 46 0.86 3.26 -3.26
CA GLY A 46 1.25 2.13 -2.41
C GLY A 46 0.18 1.71 -1.39
N VAL A 47 -0.94 2.42 -1.32
CA VAL A 47 -2.04 2.15 -0.38
C VAL A 47 -3.23 1.50 -1.06
N ILE A 48 -3.47 1.80 -2.34
CA ILE A 48 -4.61 1.28 -3.09
C ILE A 48 -4.19 0.48 -4.33
N TRP A 49 -5.05 -0.45 -4.73
CA TRP A 49 -5.05 -1.12 -6.02
C TRP A 49 -6.31 -0.71 -6.79
N ARG A 50 -6.16 -0.35 -8.06
CA ARG A 50 -7.30 0.01 -8.93
C ARG A 50 -7.45 -1.06 -10.01
N GLU A 51 -8.58 -1.73 -10.03
CA GLU A 51 -8.94 -2.67 -11.09
C GLU A 51 -9.63 -1.93 -12.26
N SER A 52 -10.44 -0.93 -11.92
CA SER A 52 -11.09 -0.04 -12.88
C SER A 52 -11.15 1.39 -12.34
N ASN A 53 -11.80 2.30 -13.08
CA ASN A 53 -12.04 3.66 -12.60
C ASN A 53 -12.96 3.68 -11.36
N SER A 54 -13.88 2.71 -11.26
CA SER A 54 -14.86 2.60 -10.18
C SER A 54 -14.38 1.70 -9.04
N GLN A 55 -13.84 0.52 -9.34
CA GLN A 55 -13.49 -0.46 -8.30
C GLN A 55 -12.05 -0.29 -7.81
N VAL A 56 -11.93 0.12 -6.54
CA VAL A 56 -10.65 0.39 -5.87
C VAL A 56 -10.57 -0.34 -4.55
N CYS A 57 -9.47 -1.06 -4.32
CA CYS A 57 -9.26 -1.83 -3.10
C CYS A 57 -8.07 -1.30 -2.30
N LEU A 58 -8.07 -1.53 -1.00
CA LEU A 58 -6.86 -1.39 -0.19
C LEU A 58 -5.84 -2.45 -0.63
N ALA A 59 -4.60 -2.06 -0.89
CA ALA A 59 -3.53 -2.96 -1.36
C ALA A 59 -2.94 -3.80 -0.21
N PHE A 60 -3.77 -4.34 0.66
CA PHE A 60 -3.38 -5.11 1.84
C PHE A 60 -4.20 -6.40 1.87
N SER A 61 -3.54 -7.50 2.22
CA SER A 61 -4.16 -8.82 2.42
C SER A 61 -3.73 -9.34 3.77
N GLY A 62 -4.61 -10.08 4.45
CA GLY A 62 -4.21 -10.90 5.56
C GLY A 62 -3.18 -11.95 5.11
N ASN A 63 -2.15 -12.18 5.92
CA ASN A 63 -1.28 -13.34 5.73
C ASN A 63 -1.97 -14.58 6.30
N THR A 64 -2.19 -15.60 5.48
CA THR A 64 -2.90 -16.83 5.87
C THR A 64 -2.00 -17.85 6.55
N ASP A 65 -0.66 -17.67 6.48
CA ASP A 65 0.28 -18.47 7.25
C ASP A 65 0.38 -17.94 8.68
N GLN A 66 -0.33 -18.59 9.59
CA GLN A 66 -0.43 -18.20 11.00
C GLN A 66 0.84 -18.51 11.82
N LYS A 67 1.85 -19.16 11.23
CA LYS A 67 3.02 -19.62 12.00
C LYS A 67 4.02 -18.51 12.32
N ASP A 68 4.03 -17.46 11.52
CA ASP A 68 4.96 -16.35 11.67
C ASP A 68 4.17 -15.03 11.53
N ASP A 69 4.29 -14.15 12.54
CA ASP A 69 3.80 -12.74 12.51
C ASP A 69 4.61 -11.91 11.49
N GLN A 70 4.72 -12.41 10.26
CA GLN A 70 5.54 -11.84 9.21
C GLN A 70 4.71 -10.85 8.39
N ILE A 71 5.25 -9.65 8.24
CA ILE A 71 4.71 -8.63 7.34
C ILE A 71 5.53 -8.67 6.05
N ILE A 72 4.84 -8.73 4.92
CA ILE A 72 5.45 -8.65 3.58
C ILE A 72 5.17 -7.26 3.01
N ILE A 73 6.22 -6.55 2.63
CA ILE A 73 6.13 -5.25 1.94
C ILE A 73 6.29 -5.51 0.44
N GLY A 74 5.17 -5.55 -0.28
CA GLY A 74 5.13 -5.86 -1.71
C GLY A 74 5.64 -4.73 -2.60
N SER A 75 5.70 -5.00 -3.91
CA SER A 75 6.11 -4.02 -4.93
C SER A 75 5.22 -2.77 -4.92
N THR A 76 3.92 -2.93 -4.67
CA THR A 76 2.96 -1.82 -4.56
C THR A 76 3.36 -0.86 -3.46
N GLN A 77 3.61 -1.34 -2.23
CA GLN A 77 4.06 -0.51 -1.11
C GLN A 77 5.45 0.09 -1.34
N GLN A 78 6.31 -0.57 -2.12
CA GLN A 78 7.63 -0.04 -2.48
C GLN A 78 7.57 1.01 -3.61
N SER A 79 6.44 1.15 -4.31
CA SER A 79 6.31 2.11 -5.40
C SER A 79 6.58 3.55 -4.94
N LYS A 80 7.32 4.30 -5.76
CA LYS A 80 7.74 5.70 -5.47
C LYS A 80 8.53 5.88 -4.17
N LEU A 81 9.11 4.81 -3.63
CA LEU A 81 10.18 4.90 -2.64
C LEU A 81 11.52 4.66 -3.34
N ASP A 82 12.52 5.45 -2.96
CA ASP A 82 13.90 5.09 -3.25
C ASP A 82 14.38 4.16 -2.13
N ILE A 83 14.77 2.94 -2.49
CA ILE A 83 15.18 1.93 -1.51
C ILE A 83 16.64 1.57 -1.72
N LEU A 84 17.47 1.91 -0.72
CA LEU A 84 18.87 1.55 -0.69
C LEU A 84 19.08 0.30 0.15
N TYR A 85 19.55 -0.77 -0.47
CA TYR A 85 19.98 -1.99 0.22
C TYR A 85 21.50 -1.93 0.47
N ASP A 86 21.91 -1.43 1.64
CA ASP A 86 23.31 -1.46 2.06
C ASP A 86 23.62 -2.82 2.72
N VAL A 87 23.96 -3.78 1.86
CA VAL A 87 24.30 -5.15 2.25
C VAL A 87 25.54 -5.20 3.16
N LYS A 88 26.54 -4.32 2.91
CA LYS A 88 27.78 -4.30 3.69
C LYS A 88 27.53 -3.86 5.13
N SER A 89 26.71 -2.82 5.33
CA SER A 89 26.37 -2.31 6.67
C SER A 89 25.16 -2.99 7.30
N LYS A 90 24.51 -3.94 6.59
CA LYS A 90 23.27 -4.63 7.01
C LYS A 90 22.12 -3.65 7.30
N ARG A 91 21.89 -2.70 6.39
CA ARG A 91 20.88 -1.64 6.55
C ARG A 91 20.04 -1.48 5.29
N VAL A 92 18.80 -1.04 5.49
CA VAL A 92 17.92 -0.57 4.42
C VAL A 92 17.65 0.91 4.67
N GLY A 93 17.81 1.73 3.62
CA GLY A 93 17.48 3.14 3.61
C GLY A 93 16.25 3.41 2.75
N PHE A 94 15.40 4.33 3.18
CA PHE A 94 14.20 4.75 2.45
C PHE A 94 14.30 6.24 2.15
N GLY A 95 14.11 6.61 0.88
CA GLY A 95 13.95 7.96 0.39
C GLY A 95 12.60 8.12 -0.32
N ARG A 96 12.22 9.37 -0.61
CA ARG A 96 11.07 9.64 -1.47
C ARG A 96 11.54 9.55 -2.91
N GLY A 97 11.05 8.54 -3.64
CA GLY A 97 11.30 8.45 -5.07
C GLY A 97 10.52 9.52 -5.81
N SER A 98 11.17 10.15 -6.79
CA SER A 98 10.50 10.92 -7.82
C SER A 98 10.58 10.14 -9.12
N CYS A 99 9.46 9.90 -9.80
CA CYS A 99 9.56 9.74 -11.26
C CYS A 99 10.13 11.05 -11.79
N GLY A 100 11.30 11.00 -12.42
CA GLY A 100 11.98 12.17 -12.95
C GLY A 100 11.10 12.97 -13.90
N ILE A 101 11.33 14.28 -13.93
CA ILE A 101 10.90 15.23 -14.96
C ILE A 101 11.59 14.85 -16.28
#